data_AF-A0A7S0FDG0-F1
#
_entry.id   AF-A0A7S0FDG0-F1
#
_cell.length_a   1.000
_cell.length_b   1.000
_cell.length_c   1.000
_cell.angle_alpha   90.00
_cell.angle_beta   90.00
_cell.angle_gamma   90.00
#
_symmetry.space_group_name_H-M   'P 1'
#
loop_
_entity.id
_entity.type
_entity.pdbx_description
1 polymer ?
#
loop_
_entity_poly.entity_id
_entity_poly.type
_entity_poly.pdbx_seq_one_letter_code
_entity_poly.pdbx_strand_id
1 'polypeptide(L)'
;NNMKASFGAGLTHSGDEVSGERQGLDEAIWVGFKKLPEDVKVIVFVVACYTGGHLKDVHNGKLHMLEDSFDNDIMQWELERSDEEVDVMGLLYRDDECTWWWRQIEE
;
A
#
# COMPACT_ATOMS: atom_id res chain seq x y z
N ASN A 1 5.99 -11.53 10.90
CA ASN A 1 5.67 -11.02 9.56
C ASN A 1 4.78 -11.99 8.82
N ASN A 2 3.76 -11.47 8.12
CA ASN A 2 2.85 -12.25 7.29
C ASN A 2 2.83 -11.69 5.86
N MET A 3 3.46 -12.40 4.93
CA MET A 3 3.62 -11.93 3.54
C MET A 3 2.38 -12.17 2.67
N LYS A 4 1.45 -13.00 3.12
CA LYS A 4 0.23 -13.34 2.37
C LYS A 4 -0.97 -13.46 3.29
N ALA A 5 -2.05 -12.75 2.98
CA ALA A 5 -3.30 -12.85 3.73
C ALA A 5 -4.43 -13.41 2.85
N SER A 6 -5.58 -13.72 3.47
CA SER A 6 -6.75 -14.29 2.80
C SER A 6 -6.44 -15.60 2.09
N PHE A 7 -6.13 -16.63 2.88
CA PHE A 7 -5.77 -17.99 2.41
C PHE A 7 -4.59 -18.01 1.43
N GLY A 8 -3.67 -17.06 1.59
CA GLY A 8 -2.42 -17.02 0.85
C GLY A 8 -2.49 -16.36 -0.53
N ALA A 9 -3.59 -15.66 -0.87
CA ALA A 9 -3.73 -15.11 -2.22
C ALA A 9 -4.55 -13.83 -2.38
N GLY A 10 -5.31 -13.38 -1.37
CA GLY A 10 -6.08 -12.13 -1.48
C GLY A 10 -5.22 -10.88 -1.31
N LEU A 11 -4.17 -10.96 -0.49
CA LEU A 11 -3.14 -9.93 -0.35
C LEU A 11 -1.77 -10.60 -0.39
N THR A 12 -0.82 -10.03 -1.13
CA THR A 12 0.57 -10.47 -1.17
C THR A 12 1.48 -9.27 -1.03
N HIS A 13 2.46 -9.34 -0.14
CA HIS A 13 3.53 -8.35 0.03
C HIS A 13 4.82 -8.89 -0.58
N SER A 14 5.61 -8.04 -1.24
CA SER A 14 6.84 -8.43 -1.95
C SER A 14 7.96 -8.94 -1.04
N GLY A 15 7.98 -8.46 0.19
CA GLY A 15 9.15 -8.55 1.07
C GLY A 15 9.51 -7.16 1.55
N ASP A 16 9.90 -7.07 2.82
CA ASP A 16 10.40 -5.84 3.41
C ASP A 16 11.76 -5.53 2.76
N GLU A 17 11.93 -4.32 2.24
CA GLU A 17 13.15 -3.82 1.65
C GLU A 17 13.73 -2.72 2.55
N VAL A 18 14.95 -2.93 3.01
CA VAL A 18 15.58 -2.08 4.03
C VAL A 18 16.65 -1.14 3.45
N SER A 19 17.07 -1.37 2.20
CA SER A 19 18.17 -0.65 1.59
C SER A 19 17.73 0.49 0.66
N GLY A 20 16.56 0.38 0.03
CA GLY A 20 16.14 1.27 -1.05
C GLY A 20 16.96 1.11 -2.35
N GLU A 21 17.75 0.03 -2.48
CA GLU A 21 18.62 -0.18 -3.65
C GLU A 21 17.92 -0.95 -4.78
N ARG A 22 16.65 -1.31 -4.63
CA ARG A 22 15.95 -2.12 -5.61
C ARG A 22 15.65 -1.27 -6.85
N GLN A 23 15.86 -1.85 -8.02
CA GLN A 23 15.44 -1.20 -9.26
C GLN A 23 13.91 -1.22 -9.36
N GLY A 24 13.29 -0.04 -9.48
CA GLY A 24 11.84 0.12 -9.59
C GLY A 24 11.20 0.40 -8.23
N LEU A 25 10.17 -0.37 -7.88
CA LEU A 25 9.50 -0.26 -6.59
C LEU A 25 10.25 -1.10 -5.55
N ASP A 26 10.66 -0.47 -4.44
CA ASP A 26 11.33 -1.15 -3.33
C ASP A 26 10.43 -2.19 -2.67
N GLU A 27 9.16 -1.84 -2.45
CA GLU A 27 8.14 -2.71 -1.90
C GLU A 27 6.84 -2.61 -2.70
N ALA A 28 6.07 -3.71 -2.73
CA ALA A 28 4.78 -3.76 -3.40
C ALA A 28 3.80 -4.66 -2.66
N ILE A 29 2.53 -4.24 -2.67
CA ILE A 29 1.39 -5.02 -2.17
C ILE A 29 0.42 -5.25 -3.33
N TRP A 30 0.11 -6.51 -3.61
CA TRP A 30 -0.90 -6.89 -4.61
C TRP A 30 -2.20 -7.30 -3.94
N VAL A 31 -3.30 -6.74 -4.43
CA VAL A 31 -4.66 -7.06 -3.98
C VAL A 31 -5.38 -7.88 -5.04
N GLY A 32 -5.68 -9.14 -4.71
CA GLY A 32 -6.49 -10.01 -5.55
C GLY A 32 -7.95 -9.95 -5.13
N PHE A 33 -8.73 -8.98 -5.62
CA PHE A 33 -10.12 -8.74 -5.17
C PHE A 33 -11.01 -9.99 -5.19
N LYS A 34 -10.88 -10.84 -6.22
CA LYS A 34 -11.66 -12.08 -6.37
C LYS A 34 -11.31 -13.17 -5.34
N LYS A 35 -10.18 -13.02 -4.63
CA LYS A 35 -9.67 -13.97 -3.65
C LYS A 35 -9.85 -13.48 -2.20
N LEU A 36 -10.43 -12.30 -2.02
CA LEU A 36 -10.77 -11.78 -0.70
C LEU A 36 -12.08 -12.42 -0.21
N PRO A 37 -12.13 -12.93 1.03
CA PRO A 37 -13.36 -13.42 1.65
C PRO A 37 -14.50 -12.38 1.68
N GLU A 38 -15.75 -12.83 1.69
CA GLU A 38 -16.96 -11.98 1.64
C GLU A 38 -17.20 -11.13 2.90
N ASP A 39 -16.56 -11.46 4.00
CA ASP A 39 -16.58 -10.74 5.27
C ASP A 39 -15.53 -9.60 5.35
N VAL A 40 -14.53 -9.57 4.46
CA VAL A 40 -13.53 -8.48 4.41
C VAL A 40 -14.12 -7.23 3.76
N LYS A 41 -14.52 -6.22 4.54
CA LYS A 41 -15.17 -5.02 4.00
C LYS A 41 -14.23 -3.83 3.79
N VAL A 42 -13.09 -3.80 4.48
CA VAL A 42 -12.13 -2.68 4.41
C VAL A 42 -10.72 -3.22 4.44
N ILE A 43 -9.84 -2.62 3.64
CA ILE A 43 -8.39 -2.82 3.66
C ILE A 43 -7.77 -1.44 3.81
N VAL A 44 -6.96 -1.24 4.84
CA VAL A 44 -6.28 0.03 5.11
C VAL A 44 -4.81 -0.12 4.74
N PHE A 45 -4.28 0.88 4.03
CA PHE A 45 -2.88 0.94 3.63
C PHE A 45 -2.17 1.98 4.49
N VAL A 46 -1.08 1.53 5.11
CA VAL A 46 -0.30 2.31 6.07
C VAL A 46 1.16 2.24 5.65
N VAL A 47 1.85 3.37 5.72
CA VAL A 47 3.31 3.45 5.56
C VAL A 47 3.90 3.89 6.89
N ALA A 48 5.02 3.28 7.28
CA ALA A 48 5.64 3.51 8.58
C ALA A 48 7.17 3.43 8.49
N CYS A 49 7.86 4.31 9.21
CA CYS A 49 9.30 4.23 9.43
C CYS A 49 9.63 3.18 10.50
N TYR A 50 10.07 1.98 10.09
CA TYR A 50 10.33 0.86 11.01
C TYR A 50 11.45 1.12 12.03
N THR A 51 12.52 1.81 11.64
CA THR A 51 13.70 2.04 12.50
C THR A 51 13.68 3.38 13.25
N GLY A 52 12.55 4.07 13.25
CA GLY A 52 12.41 5.43 13.77
C GLY A 52 12.79 6.51 12.75
N GLY A 53 12.50 7.76 13.09
CA GLY A 53 12.54 8.89 12.15
C GLY A 53 11.16 9.14 11.53
N HIS A 54 11.07 10.14 10.66
CA HIS A 54 9.82 10.55 10.02
C HIS A 54 9.83 10.19 8.53
N LEU A 55 8.65 10.10 7.93
CA LEU A 55 8.50 9.81 6.51
C LEU A 55 9.20 10.85 5.64
N LYS A 56 9.26 12.11 6.09
CA LYS A 56 10.02 13.15 5.42
C LYS A 56 11.52 12.90 5.29
N ASP A 57 12.08 12.06 6.16
CA ASP A 57 13.51 11.77 6.19
C ASP A 57 13.89 10.73 5.09
N VAL A 58 12.90 10.12 4.42
CA VAL A 58 13.09 9.16 3.34
C VAL A 58 13.31 9.88 2.01
N HIS A 59 14.57 9.95 1.57
CA HIS A 59 14.91 10.70 0.37
C HIS A 59 14.32 10.08 -0.91
N ASN A 60 13.60 10.89 -1.70
CA ASN A 60 12.87 10.46 -2.90
C ASN A 60 11.89 9.30 -2.62
N GLY A 61 11.38 9.20 -1.38
CA GLY A 61 10.38 8.22 -0.99
C GLY A 61 9.05 8.50 -1.69
N LYS A 62 8.54 7.50 -2.42
CA LYS A 62 7.28 7.60 -3.16
C LYS A 62 6.41 6.38 -2.93
N LEU A 63 5.12 6.60 -2.73
CA LEU A 63 4.09 5.57 -2.82
C LEU A 63 3.38 5.69 -4.16
N HIS A 64 3.18 4.55 -4.82
CA HIS A 64 2.48 4.46 -6.10
C HIS A 64 1.25 3.56 -5.95
N MET A 65 0.11 3.99 -6.51
CA MET A 65 -1.06 3.15 -6.70
C MET A 65 -1.15 2.80 -8.18
N LEU A 66 -1.05 1.51 -8.45
CA LEU A 66 -1.05 0.96 -9.80
C LEU A 66 -2.31 0.12 -10.01
N GLU A 67 -2.87 0.15 -11.21
CA GLU A 67 -4.05 -0.65 -11.57
C GLU A 67 -3.73 -1.58 -12.74
N ASP A 68 -4.00 -2.87 -12.58
CA ASP A 68 -3.79 -3.96 -13.54
C ASP A 68 -2.35 -4.25 -14.00
N SER A 69 -1.49 -3.24 -14.16
CA SER A 69 -0.10 -3.39 -14.60
C SER A 69 0.83 -2.35 -13.95
N PHE A 70 2.14 -2.60 -14.00
CA PHE A 70 3.15 -1.66 -13.52
C PHE A 70 3.28 -0.38 -14.37
N ASP A 71 2.73 -0.39 -15.58
CA ASP A 71 2.78 0.76 -16.49
C ASP A 71 1.59 1.71 -16.31
N ASN A 72 0.58 1.32 -15.52
CA ASN A 72 -0.62 2.10 -15.27
C ASN A 72 -0.62 2.65 -13.84
N ASP A 73 0.19 3.67 -13.65
CA ASP A 73 0.27 4.43 -12.41
C ASP A 73 -0.84 5.50 -12.37
N ILE A 74 -1.77 5.31 -11.42
CA ILE A 74 -2.96 6.14 -11.32
C ILE A 74 -2.85 7.16 -10.18
N MET A 75 -1.91 7.00 -9.26
CA MET A 75 -1.70 7.95 -8.15
C MET A 75 -0.32 7.81 -7.52
N GLN A 76 0.32 8.94 -7.24
CA GLN A 76 1.63 9.00 -6.60
C GLN A 76 1.60 9.95 -5.40
N TRP A 77 2.22 9.55 -4.29
CA TRP A 77 2.46 10.38 -3.11
C TRP A 77 3.95 10.49 -2.82
N GLU A 78 4.39 11.66 -2.38
CA GLU A 78 5.76 11.92 -1.93
C GLU A 78 5.78 11.82 -0.40
N LEU A 79 6.53 10.85 0.13
CA LEU A 79 6.67 10.65 1.58
C LEU A 79 7.38 11.82 2.26
N GLU A 80 8.21 12.55 1.49
CA GLU A 80 8.90 13.78 1.90
C GLU A 80 7.97 14.87 2.47
N ARG A 81 6.65 14.78 2.21
CA ARG A 81 5.65 15.76 2.65
C ARG A 81 5.14 15.54 4.07
N SER A 82 5.38 14.37 4.67
CA SER A 82 4.84 14.03 5.98
C SER A 82 5.87 14.20 7.10
N ASP A 83 5.50 14.98 8.11
CA ASP A 83 6.25 15.13 9.35
C ASP A 83 6.02 13.96 10.33
N GLU A 84 5.21 12.95 9.98
CA GLU A 84 4.83 11.85 10.85
C GLU A 84 5.74 10.63 10.69
N GLU A 85 5.76 9.74 11.69
CA GLU A 85 6.46 8.45 11.61
C GLU A 85 5.64 7.39 10.87
N VAL A 86 4.30 7.56 10.85
CA VAL A 86 3.33 6.61 10.32
C VAL A 86 2.13 7.35 9.73
N ASP A 87 1.77 7.01 8.50
CA ASP A 87 0.61 7.57 7.83
C ASP A 87 -0.34 6.52 7.26
N VAL A 88 -1.62 6.87 7.28
CA VAL A 88 -2.68 6.13 6.61
C VAL A 88 -2.90 6.76 5.23
N MET A 89 -2.34 6.13 4.20
CA MET A 89 -2.42 6.61 2.82
C MET A 89 -3.87 6.59 2.29
N GLY A 90 -4.59 5.53 2.63
CA GLY A 90 -5.98 5.37 2.24
C GLY A 90 -6.51 3.98 2.51
N LEU A 91 -7.72 3.73 2.02
CA LEU A 91 -8.39 2.47 2.19
C LEU A 91 -9.12 2.03 0.94
N LEU A 92 -9.20 0.72 0.76
CA LEU A 92 -10.16 0.07 -0.12
C LEU A 92 -11.36 -0.32 0.73
N TYR A 93 -12.56 0.06 0.31
CA TYR A 93 -13.80 -0.40 0.94
C TYR A 93 -14.68 -1.10 -0.09
N ARG A 94 -15.39 -2.14 0.36
CA ARG A 94 -16.34 -2.88 -0.46
C ARG A 94 -17.76 -2.46 -0.14
N ASP A 95 -18.49 -2.03 -1.15
CA ASP A 95 -19.91 -1.68 -1.03
C ASP A 95 -20.82 -2.92 -1.00
N ASP A 96 -22.12 -2.67 -0.90
CA ASP A 96 -23.14 -3.72 -0.87
C ASP A 96 -23.32 -4.43 -2.23
N GLU A 97 -22.86 -3.83 -3.32
CA GLU A 97 -22.84 -4.41 -4.68
C GLU A 97 -21.58 -5.26 -4.93
N CYS A 98 -20.78 -5.50 -3.88
CA CYS A 98 -19.50 -6.19 -3.94
C CYS A 98 -18.43 -5.49 -4.80
N THR A 99 -18.58 -4.19 -5.04
CA THR A 99 -17.61 -3.36 -5.75
C THR A 99 -16.60 -2.77 -4.78
N TRP A 100 -15.33 -2.74 -5.16
CA TRP A 100 -14.25 -2.14 -4.39
C TRP A 100 -13.99 -0.71 -4.83
N TRP A 101 -13.87 0.19 -3.85
CA TRP A 101 -13.63 1.60 -4.05
C TRP A 101 -12.40 2.05 -3.27
N TRP A 102 -11.55 2.86 -3.88
CA TRP A 102 -10.47 3.56 -3.19
C TRP A 102 -10.99 4.83 -2.53
N ARG A 103 -10.57 5.06 -1.29
CA ARG A 103 -10.72 6.33 -0.59
C ARG A 103 -9.36 6.77 -0.08
N GLN A 104 -8.88 7.88 -0.62
CA GLN A 104 -7.71 8.58 -0.12
C GLN A 104 -8.02 9.22 1.26
N ILE A 105 -7.07 9.15 2.18
CA ILE A 105 -7.17 9.75 3.52
C ILE A 105 -6.20 10.93 3.69
N GLU A 106 -4.97 10.78 3.22
CA GLU A 106 -3.94 11.83 3.27
C GLU A 106 -4.01 12.77 2.05
N GLU A 107 -3.79 14.08 2.27
CA GLU A 107 -3.65 15.13 1.24
C GLU A 107 -2.20 15.60 1.11
#